data_AF-A0A969HPM2-F1
#
_entry.id   AF-A0A969HPM2-F1
#
_cell.length_a   1.000
_cell.length_b   1.000
_cell.length_c   1.000
_cell.angle_alpha   90.00
_cell.angle_beta   90.00
_cell.angle_gamma   90.00
#
_symmetry.space_group_name_H-M   'P 1'
#
loop_
_entity.id
_entity.type
_entity.pdbx_description
1 polymer ?
#
loop_
_entity_poly.entity_id
_entity_poly.type
_entity_poly.pdbx_seq_one_letter_code
_entity_poly.pdbx_strand_id
1 'polypeptide(L)'
;MSQQASEQEAENSLQWDIRARDLKITESKVVLIPVNKLNPHPDNRPLGRSEEKIRQLKTLIANDGFDSSHPLVVRPFGQSYQIIEGEHRFKAAKSLGYLQLPCVVRELTDLEALIQLVLGNIQSESKPLEIGLNALKVVQREGKGTYSVTEYARRLGVSETSIRRYMNASEVFQFIQSQLPEGAPVLDEVHKLEEIHRCPQSDWVWLHDMVIKQELSKNQVIEISQAIREIRTDNPAVYNLFDFTNIRQEIARDIVQGKTGTADTYKELIRIIETSHDNLDEKIEAYEYNVLNDNIQSEEINLKDWFVNNLKALAPLAKQQVLEAYKDALQLKRSSSKDEAERTAAYFRDKKNAKEREEQERLEREMRQIKEGEWWQLGEHYLFCGDGAQPEFYRNLPEFVSLAFCNPPYITEIARPDQVIAWKLDWLINKAEVVAVTPPLEQLQRFLRTTQMPYKWSMSAHLNVKKGDSGLGTWIYLALFSKKSIDAKARDAWTVDNSDIQGNKTYDLLKHLVTAFSREQEIVVDVYAGLGAMFKIAEETGRICYGAESNPALCKEIVEKWEDSSQQKAIRVDRVIH
;
A
#
# COMPACT_ATOMS: atom_id res chain seq x y z
N MET A 1 18.13 -67.32 43.35
CA MET A 1 18.78 -66.80 44.57
C MET A 1 18.86 -65.26 44.62
N SER A 2 18.39 -64.50 43.62
CA SER A 2 18.40 -63.02 43.67
C SER A 2 17.06 -62.37 44.04
N GLN A 3 15.95 -63.12 44.13
CA GLN A 3 14.64 -62.58 44.54
C GLN A 3 14.39 -62.65 46.05
N GLN A 4 14.93 -63.66 46.75
CA GLN A 4 14.83 -63.75 48.22
C GLN A 4 15.76 -62.76 48.96
N ALA A 5 16.80 -62.23 48.30
CA ALA A 5 17.66 -61.21 48.88
C ALA A 5 17.01 -59.81 48.83
N SER A 6 16.23 -59.50 47.78
CA SER A 6 15.58 -58.19 47.65
C SER A 6 14.31 -58.05 48.49
N GLU A 7 13.58 -59.14 48.75
CA GLU A 7 12.44 -59.14 49.69
C GLU A 7 12.91 -58.98 51.14
N GLN A 8 14.05 -59.59 51.52
CA GLN A 8 14.63 -59.42 52.85
C GLN A 8 15.21 -58.00 53.08
N GLU A 9 15.70 -57.34 52.02
CA GLU A 9 16.14 -55.93 52.09
C GLU A 9 14.96 -54.95 52.11
N ALA A 10 13.84 -55.27 51.45
CA ALA A 10 12.61 -54.47 51.50
C ALA A 10 11.87 -54.62 52.85
N GLU A 11 11.85 -55.82 53.45
CA GLU A 11 11.30 -56.02 54.80
C GLU A 11 12.20 -55.42 55.90
N ASN A 12 13.53 -55.46 55.74
CA ASN A 12 14.44 -54.81 56.69
C ASN A 12 14.50 -53.27 56.54
N SER A 13 14.11 -52.71 55.40
CA SER A 13 13.95 -51.25 55.21
C SER A 13 12.65 -50.69 55.82
N LEU A 14 11.75 -51.56 56.28
CA LEU A 14 10.48 -51.22 56.93
C LEU A 14 10.49 -51.63 58.42
N GLN A 15 11.67 -51.70 59.05
CA GLN A 15 11.75 -51.49 60.48
C GLN A 15 11.39 -50.02 60.77
N TRP A 16 10.13 -49.79 61.09
CA TRP A 16 9.67 -48.60 61.80
C TRP A 16 10.55 -48.41 63.05
N ASP A 17 11.57 -47.57 62.93
CA ASP A 17 12.33 -47.07 64.07
C ASP A 17 11.42 -46.09 64.84
N ILE A 18 10.43 -46.66 65.54
CA ILE A 18 9.67 -46.00 66.61
C ILE A 18 10.64 -45.93 67.80
N ARG A 19 11.76 -45.21 67.64
CA ARG A 19 12.43 -44.64 68.82
C ARG A 19 11.41 -43.71 69.41
N ALA A 20 11.00 -44.00 70.64
CA ALA A 20 10.09 -43.23 71.46
C ALA A 20 10.11 -41.75 71.10
N ARG A 21 9.24 -41.34 70.17
CA ARG A 21 8.79 -39.97 70.13
C ARG A 21 7.92 -39.88 71.35
N ASP A 22 8.33 -39.13 72.36
CA ASP A 22 7.44 -38.74 73.45
C ASP A 22 6.15 -38.26 72.80
N LEU A 23 5.10 -39.08 72.89
CA LEU A 23 3.77 -38.69 72.48
C LEU A 23 3.45 -37.48 73.37
N LYS A 24 3.42 -36.28 72.79
CA LYS A 24 2.93 -35.08 73.46
C LYS A 24 1.43 -35.26 73.70
N ILE A 25 1.07 -36.02 74.73
CA ILE A 25 -0.30 -36.17 75.19
C ILE A 25 -0.64 -34.89 75.94
N THR A 26 -1.50 -34.06 75.36
CA THR A 26 -2.02 -32.86 76.00
C THR A 26 -3.26 -33.23 76.78
N GLU A 27 -3.15 -33.31 78.11
CA GLU A 27 -4.32 -33.52 78.98
C GLU A 27 -5.27 -32.32 78.86
N SER A 28 -6.54 -32.59 78.55
CA SER A 28 -7.57 -31.57 78.37
C SER A 28 -8.66 -31.74 79.42
N LYS A 29 -8.85 -30.73 80.29
CA LYS A 29 -9.91 -30.73 81.31
C LYS A 29 -11.20 -30.13 80.74
N VAL A 30 -12.33 -30.82 80.97
CA VAL A 30 -13.66 -30.30 80.61
C VAL A 30 -14.17 -29.37 81.71
N VAL A 31 -14.66 -28.19 81.32
CA VAL A 31 -15.24 -27.16 82.20
C VAL A 31 -16.59 -26.69 81.66
N LEU A 32 -17.53 -26.36 82.55
CA LEU A 32 -18.82 -25.80 82.16
C LEU A 32 -18.70 -24.28 81.97
N ILE A 33 -19.03 -23.79 80.77
CA ILE A 33 -18.95 -22.36 80.43
C ILE A 33 -20.36 -21.83 80.16
N PRO A 34 -20.74 -20.67 80.73
CA PRO A 34 -22.00 -20.00 80.41
C PRO A 34 -22.19 -19.75 78.91
N VAL A 35 -23.35 -20.09 78.38
CA VAL A 35 -23.68 -19.96 76.94
C VAL A 35 -23.57 -18.52 76.44
N ASN A 36 -23.81 -17.53 77.30
CA ASN A 36 -23.65 -16.10 76.96
C ASN A 36 -22.19 -15.64 76.84
N LYS A 37 -21.22 -16.44 77.32
CA LYS A 37 -19.79 -16.19 77.14
C LYS A 37 -19.19 -16.94 75.94
N LEU A 38 -19.99 -17.76 75.24
CA LEU A 38 -19.56 -18.54 74.09
C LEU A 38 -19.95 -17.83 72.79
N ASN A 39 -18.97 -17.51 71.97
CA ASN A 39 -19.18 -16.85 70.67
C ASN A 39 -18.65 -17.72 69.52
N PRO A 40 -19.41 -17.94 68.45
CA PRO A 40 -18.91 -18.56 67.23
C PRO A 40 -17.69 -17.82 66.66
N HIS A 41 -16.81 -18.55 65.97
CA HIS A 41 -15.70 -17.91 65.25
C HIS A 41 -16.26 -17.19 64.00
N PRO A 42 -15.97 -15.89 63.76
CA PRO A 42 -16.54 -15.12 62.66
C PRO A 42 -16.15 -15.65 61.27
N ASP A 43 -15.00 -16.32 61.18
CA ASP A 43 -14.52 -16.95 59.95
C ASP A 43 -15.01 -18.39 59.75
N ASN A 44 -15.83 -18.94 60.66
CA ASN A 44 -16.47 -20.24 60.43
C ASN A 44 -17.64 -20.06 59.45
N ARG A 45 -17.33 -20.05 58.16
CA ARG A 45 -18.30 -19.93 57.07
C ARG A 45 -18.61 -21.32 56.52
N PRO A 46 -19.72 -21.99 56.93
CA PRO A 46 -20.12 -23.22 56.27
C PRO A 46 -20.66 -22.93 54.86
N LEU A 47 -19.99 -23.41 53.80
CA LEU A 47 -20.56 -23.47 52.46
C LEU A 47 -21.46 -24.72 52.34
N GLY A 48 -22.62 -24.73 53.00
CA GLY A 48 -23.52 -25.90 52.95
C GLY A 48 -24.75 -25.87 53.84
N ARG A 49 -25.42 -27.04 53.93
CA ARG A 49 -26.70 -27.31 54.61
C ARG A 49 -26.59 -27.29 56.15
N SER A 50 -26.05 -26.21 56.71
CA SER A 50 -25.86 -26.05 58.16
C SER A 50 -27.18 -26.16 58.94
N GLU A 51 -28.30 -25.70 58.37
CA GLU A 51 -29.61 -25.73 59.04
C GLU A 51 -30.16 -27.14 59.28
N GLU A 52 -29.99 -28.07 58.32
CA GLU A 52 -30.47 -29.45 58.46
C GLU A 52 -29.70 -30.19 59.55
N LYS A 53 -28.37 -30.02 59.58
CA LYS A 53 -27.49 -30.62 60.58
C LYS A 53 -27.76 -30.07 61.99
N ILE A 54 -27.99 -28.76 62.11
CA ILE A 54 -28.41 -28.13 63.37
C ILE A 54 -29.77 -28.69 63.82
N ARG A 55 -30.73 -28.90 62.91
CA ARG A 55 -32.04 -29.46 63.23
C ARG A 55 -31.94 -30.90 63.77
N GLN A 56 -31.14 -31.75 63.12
CA GLN A 56 -30.88 -33.12 63.58
C GLN A 56 -30.23 -33.12 64.97
N LEU A 57 -29.20 -32.30 65.18
CA LEU A 57 -28.54 -32.16 66.49
C LEU A 57 -29.49 -31.63 67.56
N LYS A 58 -30.40 -30.72 67.21
CA LYS A 58 -31.42 -30.23 68.15
C LYS A 58 -32.35 -31.35 68.61
N THR A 59 -32.80 -32.23 67.71
CA THR A 59 -33.62 -33.39 68.07
C THR A 59 -32.87 -34.36 68.99
N LEU A 60 -31.62 -34.68 68.66
CA LEU A 60 -30.79 -35.57 69.49
C LEU A 60 -30.56 -35.00 70.89
N ILE A 61 -30.15 -33.72 70.98
CA ILE A 61 -29.90 -33.06 72.27
C ILE A 61 -31.19 -32.94 73.09
N ALA A 62 -32.35 -32.74 72.44
CA ALA A 62 -33.64 -32.69 73.14
C ALA A 62 -34.05 -34.04 73.73
N ASN A 63 -33.74 -35.15 73.05
CA ASN A 63 -34.09 -36.50 73.49
C ASN A 63 -33.12 -37.05 74.54
N ASP A 64 -31.81 -36.94 74.26
CA ASP A 64 -30.76 -37.65 75.00
C ASP A 64 -29.92 -36.72 75.90
N GLY A 65 -30.18 -35.41 75.84
CA GLY A 65 -29.38 -34.39 76.50
C GLY A 65 -28.11 -34.03 75.72
N PHE A 66 -27.34 -33.06 76.24
CA PHE A 66 -26.07 -32.69 75.63
C PHE A 66 -25.00 -33.72 76.01
N ASP A 67 -24.45 -34.41 75.01
CA ASP A 67 -23.40 -35.40 75.24
C ASP A 67 -22.09 -34.74 75.70
N SER A 68 -21.78 -34.88 77.00
CA SER A 68 -20.58 -34.35 77.62
C SER A 68 -19.30 -35.09 77.26
N SER A 69 -19.38 -36.30 76.68
CA SER A 69 -18.20 -37.03 76.18
C SER A 69 -17.60 -36.36 74.95
N HIS A 70 -18.38 -35.52 74.27
CA HIS A 70 -17.93 -34.67 73.18
C HIS A 70 -18.12 -33.19 73.56
N PRO A 71 -17.24 -32.59 74.39
CA PRO A 71 -17.33 -31.16 74.73
C PRO A 71 -17.10 -30.25 73.51
N LEU A 72 -17.46 -28.97 73.64
CA LEU A 72 -17.06 -27.93 72.68
C LEU A 72 -15.58 -27.60 72.86
N VAL A 73 -14.84 -27.30 71.78
CA VAL A 73 -13.46 -26.79 71.90
C VAL A 73 -13.51 -25.28 71.73
N VAL A 74 -12.96 -24.56 72.72
CA VAL A 74 -13.00 -23.10 72.76
C VAL A 74 -11.62 -22.53 73.10
N ARG A 75 -11.39 -21.27 72.75
CA ARG A 75 -10.22 -20.50 73.22
C ARG A 75 -10.63 -19.22 73.93
N PRO A 76 -9.81 -18.69 74.85
CA PRO A 76 -10.05 -17.36 75.40
C PRO A 76 -10.01 -16.29 74.29
N PHE A 77 -10.95 -15.34 74.34
CA PHE A 77 -10.98 -14.19 73.44
C PHE A 77 -11.61 -12.97 74.15
N GLY A 78 -10.78 -12.02 74.57
CA GLY A 78 -11.20 -10.91 75.43
C GLY A 78 -11.75 -11.41 76.76
N GLN A 79 -12.97 -11.01 77.13
CA GLN A 79 -13.67 -11.48 78.34
C GLN A 79 -14.59 -12.69 78.12
N SER A 80 -14.57 -13.26 76.91
CA SER A 80 -15.42 -14.37 76.47
C SER A 80 -14.57 -15.50 75.91
N TYR A 81 -15.24 -16.51 75.36
CA TYR A 81 -14.60 -17.63 74.68
C TYR A 81 -15.08 -17.70 73.24
N GLN A 82 -14.15 -18.03 72.34
CA GLN A 82 -14.45 -18.25 70.94
C GLN A 82 -14.49 -19.75 70.63
N ILE A 83 -15.56 -20.19 69.99
CA ILE A 83 -15.78 -21.60 69.64
C ILE A 83 -14.93 -21.97 68.43
N ILE A 84 -14.07 -22.97 68.59
CA ILE A 84 -13.20 -23.51 67.53
C ILE A 84 -13.80 -24.80 66.96
N GLU A 85 -14.42 -25.64 67.79
CA GLU A 85 -15.12 -26.85 67.34
C GLU A 85 -16.47 -27.02 68.04
N GLY A 86 -17.46 -27.52 67.29
CA GLY A 86 -18.79 -27.83 67.81
C GLY A 86 -19.83 -26.72 67.68
N GLU A 87 -19.65 -25.76 66.76
CA GLU A 87 -20.59 -24.65 66.57
C GLU A 87 -22.05 -25.08 66.33
N HIS A 88 -22.29 -26.14 65.54
CA HIS A 88 -23.65 -26.65 65.34
C HIS A 88 -24.29 -27.17 66.63
N ARG A 89 -23.50 -27.82 67.50
CA ARG A 89 -23.96 -28.31 68.82
C ARG A 89 -24.24 -27.16 69.76
N PHE A 90 -23.40 -26.12 69.74
CA PHE A 90 -23.65 -24.87 70.45
C PHE A 90 -24.97 -24.22 70.00
N LYS A 91 -25.19 -24.04 68.70
CA LYS A 91 -26.42 -23.44 68.14
C LYS A 91 -27.65 -24.25 68.53
N ALA A 92 -27.59 -25.58 68.42
CA ALA A 92 -28.67 -26.48 68.81
C ALA A 92 -28.99 -26.36 70.31
N ALA A 93 -27.99 -26.50 71.18
CA ALA A 93 -28.16 -26.42 72.63
C ALA A 93 -28.63 -25.04 73.12
N LYS A 94 -28.09 -23.96 72.54
CA LYS A 94 -28.55 -22.59 72.81
C LYS A 94 -30.03 -22.42 72.46
N SER A 95 -30.48 -23.00 71.35
CA SER A 95 -31.89 -22.96 70.94
C SER A 95 -32.83 -23.80 71.82
N LEU A 96 -32.28 -24.69 72.65
CA LEU A 96 -33.00 -25.50 73.64
C LEU A 96 -32.95 -24.90 75.05
N GLY A 97 -32.32 -23.74 75.23
CA GLY A 97 -32.29 -23.03 76.51
C GLY A 97 -31.22 -23.49 77.50
N TYR A 98 -30.19 -24.22 77.07
CA TYR A 98 -29.06 -24.57 77.93
C TYR A 98 -28.37 -23.30 78.44
N LEU A 99 -28.10 -23.25 79.76
CA LEU A 99 -27.42 -22.10 80.39
C LEU A 99 -25.89 -22.24 80.38
N GLN A 100 -25.38 -23.47 80.41
CA GLN A 100 -23.95 -23.79 80.39
C GLN A 100 -23.71 -25.01 79.49
N LEU A 101 -22.54 -25.07 78.86
CA LEU A 101 -22.13 -26.20 78.02
C LEU A 101 -20.74 -26.71 78.41
N PRO A 102 -20.50 -28.03 78.32
CA PRO A 102 -19.19 -28.61 78.58
C PRO A 102 -18.22 -28.21 77.47
N CYS A 103 -17.10 -27.61 77.86
CA CYS A 103 -16.09 -27.07 76.96
C CYS A 103 -14.69 -27.52 77.38
N VAL A 104 -13.80 -27.69 76.41
CA VAL A 104 -12.36 -27.79 76.58
C VAL A 104 -11.76 -26.46 76.16
N VAL A 105 -11.10 -25.78 77.10
CA VAL A 105 -10.41 -24.52 76.83
C VAL A 105 -9.00 -24.82 76.34
N ARG A 106 -8.64 -24.31 75.17
CA ARG A 106 -7.28 -24.36 74.60
C ARG A 106 -6.75 -22.95 74.43
N GLU A 107 -5.51 -22.74 74.87
CA GLU A 107 -4.78 -21.51 74.59
C GLU A 107 -4.26 -21.57 73.15
N LEU A 108 -4.95 -20.86 72.25
CA LEU A 108 -4.66 -20.86 70.82
C LEU A 108 -4.47 -19.43 70.33
N THR A 109 -3.40 -19.20 69.58
CA THR A 109 -3.23 -17.97 68.81
C THR A 109 -4.33 -17.84 67.74
N ASP A 110 -4.53 -16.64 67.19
CA ASP A 110 -5.51 -16.40 66.12
C ASP A 110 -5.31 -17.32 64.92
N LEU A 111 -4.05 -17.62 64.59
CA LEU A 111 -3.81 -18.58 63.52
C LEU A 111 -4.11 -20.01 63.94
N GLU A 112 -3.63 -20.47 65.09
CA GLU A 112 -3.84 -21.86 65.51
C GLU A 112 -5.33 -22.17 65.63
N ALA A 113 -6.10 -21.20 66.12
CA ALA A 113 -7.56 -21.22 66.11
C ALA A 113 -8.12 -21.43 64.70
N LEU A 114 -7.66 -20.64 63.72
CA LEU A 114 -8.12 -20.72 62.33
C LEU A 114 -7.68 -22.02 61.63
N ILE A 115 -6.46 -22.51 61.87
CA ILE A 115 -5.97 -23.79 61.34
C ILE A 115 -6.78 -24.94 61.91
N GLN A 116 -7.04 -24.93 63.22
CA GLN A 116 -7.81 -25.97 63.88
C GLN A 116 -9.27 -25.95 63.43
N LEU A 117 -9.85 -24.76 63.23
CA LEU A 117 -11.18 -24.59 62.61
C LEU A 117 -11.25 -25.28 61.24
N VAL A 118 -10.25 -25.05 60.38
CA VAL A 118 -10.17 -25.68 59.06
C VAL A 118 -10.00 -27.20 59.17
N LEU A 119 -9.10 -27.69 60.04
CA LEU A 119 -8.90 -29.13 60.29
C LEU A 119 -10.17 -29.83 60.79
N GLY A 120 -10.92 -29.20 61.70
CA GLY A 120 -12.18 -29.74 62.21
C GLY A 120 -13.27 -29.88 61.14
N ASN A 121 -13.23 -29.03 60.11
CA ASN A 121 -14.19 -29.06 59.01
C ASN A 121 -13.73 -29.97 57.83
N ILE A 122 -12.42 -30.22 57.67
CA ILE A 122 -11.83 -31.10 56.63
C ILE A 122 -12.40 -32.53 56.68
N GLN A 123 -12.72 -33.05 57.87
CA GLN A 123 -13.17 -34.44 58.03
C GLN A 123 -14.67 -34.65 57.72
N SER A 124 -15.48 -33.60 57.49
CA SER A 124 -16.93 -33.81 57.26
C SER A 124 -17.60 -32.98 56.17
N GLU A 125 -17.10 -31.80 55.78
CA GLU A 125 -17.90 -30.87 54.94
C GLU A 125 -17.10 -29.77 54.21
N SER A 126 -15.83 -29.50 54.54
CA SER A 126 -15.13 -28.36 53.94
C SER A 126 -14.80 -28.55 52.47
N LYS A 127 -15.44 -27.73 51.64
CA LYS A 127 -15.11 -27.62 50.22
C LYS A 127 -13.68 -27.08 50.08
N PRO A 128 -12.87 -27.58 49.14
CA PRO A 128 -11.52 -27.07 48.86
C PRO A 128 -11.40 -25.54 48.73
N LEU A 129 -12.49 -24.88 48.32
CA LEU A 129 -12.61 -23.42 48.25
C LEU A 129 -12.54 -22.74 49.64
N GLU A 130 -13.11 -23.32 50.69
CA GLU A 130 -13.03 -22.77 52.05
C GLU A 130 -11.60 -22.77 52.58
N ILE A 131 -10.86 -23.85 52.29
CA ILE A 131 -9.44 -23.98 52.65
C ILE A 131 -8.66 -22.85 51.96
N GLY A 132 -8.94 -22.57 50.70
CA GLY A 132 -8.32 -21.47 49.96
C GLY A 132 -8.67 -20.09 50.51
N LEU A 133 -9.95 -19.83 50.82
CA LEU A 133 -10.41 -18.56 51.41
C LEU A 133 -9.74 -18.28 52.77
N ASN A 134 -9.59 -19.32 53.59
CA ASN A 134 -8.88 -19.20 54.87
C ASN A 134 -7.37 -19.03 54.66
N ALA A 135 -6.77 -19.75 53.70
CA ALA A 135 -5.37 -19.58 53.34
C ALA A 135 -5.06 -18.15 52.88
N LEU A 136 -5.94 -17.52 52.08
CA LEU A 136 -5.79 -16.12 51.68
C LEU A 136 -5.73 -15.18 52.90
N LYS A 137 -6.60 -15.37 53.90
CA LYS A 137 -6.59 -14.57 55.13
C LYS A 137 -5.32 -14.77 55.96
N VAL A 138 -4.81 -16.00 56.02
CA VAL A 138 -3.60 -16.34 56.79
C VAL A 138 -2.35 -15.77 56.13
N VAL A 139 -2.25 -15.91 54.81
CA VAL A 139 -1.06 -15.56 54.05
C VAL A 139 -1.02 -14.06 53.71
N GLN A 140 -2.16 -13.41 53.48
CA GLN A 140 -2.25 -12.01 53.03
C GLN A 140 -2.52 -10.98 54.14
N ARG A 141 -2.76 -11.38 55.40
CA ARG A 141 -2.98 -10.40 56.49
C ARG A 141 -1.72 -9.53 56.75
N GLU A 142 -1.84 -8.29 56.28
CA GLU A 142 -1.15 -7.07 56.73
C GLU A 142 0.39 -7.07 56.76
N GLY A 143 1.05 -7.42 55.64
CA GLY A 143 2.48 -7.14 55.44
C GLY A 143 3.45 -7.80 56.43
N LYS A 144 2.92 -8.61 57.33
CA LYS A 144 3.57 -9.43 58.36
C LYS A 144 2.94 -10.81 58.32
N GLY A 145 2.79 -11.37 57.11
CA GLY A 145 2.31 -12.73 56.92
C GLY A 145 3.06 -13.64 57.89
N THR A 146 2.37 -14.13 58.92
CA THR A 146 3.06 -14.76 60.06
C THR A 146 3.60 -16.13 59.66
N TYR A 147 3.09 -16.68 58.54
CA TYR A 147 3.41 -18.02 58.04
C TYR A 147 3.36 -18.06 56.52
N SER A 148 4.26 -18.85 55.94
CA SER A 148 4.29 -19.11 54.50
C SER A 148 3.19 -20.08 54.09
N VAL A 149 2.84 -20.07 52.80
CA VAL A 149 1.95 -21.09 52.19
C VAL A 149 2.44 -22.50 52.52
N THR A 150 3.76 -22.70 52.53
CA THR A 150 4.42 -23.97 52.89
C THR A 150 4.13 -24.40 54.33
N GLU A 151 4.19 -23.47 55.29
CA GLU A 151 3.85 -23.77 56.68
C GLU A 151 2.38 -24.14 56.82
N TYR A 152 1.49 -23.35 56.22
CA TYR A 152 0.05 -23.57 56.29
C TYR A 152 -0.32 -24.95 55.72
N ALA A 153 0.26 -25.30 54.56
CA ALA A 153 0.11 -26.60 53.93
C ALA A 153 0.60 -27.74 54.85
N ARG A 154 1.78 -27.58 55.45
CA ARG A 154 2.36 -28.58 56.38
C ARG A 154 1.46 -28.83 57.59
N ARG A 155 0.92 -27.76 58.20
CA ARG A 155 0.03 -27.87 59.36
C ARG A 155 -1.31 -28.52 59.01
N LEU A 156 -1.79 -28.36 57.78
CA LEU A 156 -3.02 -29.01 57.30
C LEU A 156 -2.80 -30.45 56.80
N GLY A 157 -1.56 -30.89 56.64
CA GLY A 157 -1.25 -32.19 56.03
C GLY A 157 -1.58 -32.26 54.54
N VAL A 158 -1.61 -31.11 53.85
CA VAL A 158 -1.94 -30.97 52.43
C VAL A 158 -0.69 -30.49 51.67
N SER A 159 -0.56 -30.84 50.40
CA SER A 159 0.57 -30.34 49.59
C SER A 159 0.47 -28.84 49.36
N GLU A 160 1.62 -28.15 49.34
CA GLU A 160 1.69 -26.72 49.03
C GLU A 160 1.03 -26.39 47.69
N THR A 161 1.23 -27.23 46.68
CA THR A 161 0.60 -27.10 45.35
C THR A 161 -0.93 -27.08 45.44
N SER A 162 -1.52 -27.93 46.28
CA SER A 162 -2.98 -27.96 46.46
C SER A 162 -3.49 -26.70 47.14
N ILE A 163 -2.78 -26.22 48.17
CA ILE A 163 -3.13 -24.96 48.85
C ILE A 163 -3.06 -23.78 47.88
N ARG A 164 -1.99 -23.68 47.07
CA ARG A 164 -1.86 -22.63 46.04
C ARG A 164 -3.02 -22.66 45.04
N ARG A 165 -3.40 -23.84 44.56
CA ARG A 165 -4.58 -24.01 43.70
C ARG A 165 -5.86 -23.51 44.39
N TYR A 166 -6.06 -23.85 45.65
CA TYR A 166 -7.24 -23.43 46.40
C TYR A 166 -7.25 -21.91 46.60
N MET A 167 -6.11 -21.31 46.90
CA MET A 167 -5.94 -19.86 46.99
C MET A 167 -6.30 -19.18 45.68
N ASN A 168 -5.70 -19.59 44.56
CA ASN A 168 -5.98 -19.03 43.23
C ASN A 168 -7.48 -19.10 42.88
N ALA A 169 -8.11 -20.25 43.09
CA ALA A 169 -9.54 -20.42 42.87
C ALA A 169 -10.39 -19.50 43.79
N SER A 170 -9.94 -19.30 45.03
CA SER A 170 -10.63 -18.47 46.01
C SER A 170 -10.52 -16.98 45.70
N GLU A 171 -9.41 -16.52 45.11
CA GLU A 171 -9.26 -15.14 44.64
C GLU A 171 -10.27 -14.83 43.53
N VAL A 172 -10.38 -15.73 42.55
CA VAL A 172 -11.38 -15.62 41.47
C VAL A 172 -12.80 -15.64 42.04
N PHE A 173 -13.09 -16.55 42.97
CA PHE A 173 -14.38 -16.63 43.63
C PHE A 173 -14.77 -15.34 44.36
N GLN A 174 -13.86 -14.79 45.19
CA GLN A 174 -14.11 -13.53 45.90
C GLN A 174 -14.31 -12.36 44.94
N PHE A 175 -13.47 -12.29 43.89
CA PHE A 175 -13.58 -11.25 42.88
C PHE A 175 -14.95 -11.31 42.19
N ILE A 176 -15.36 -12.46 41.65
CA ILE A 176 -16.65 -12.62 40.96
C ILE A 176 -17.82 -12.34 41.91
N GLN A 177 -17.77 -12.88 43.13
CA GLN A 177 -18.81 -12.64 44.14
C GLN A 177 -18.97 -11.13 44.43
N SER A 178 -17.89 -10.35 44.38
CA SER A 178 -17.96 -8.89 44.57
C SER A 178 -18.56 -8.13 43.37
N GLN A 179 -18.55 -8.73 42.18
CA GLN A 179 -19.08 -8.11 40.94
C GLN A 179 -20.54 -8.47 40.67
N LEU A 180 -21.05 -9.52 41.31
CA LEU A 180 -22.39 -10.04 41.09
C LEU A 180 -23.40 -9.48 42.11
N PRO A 181 -24.70 -9.35 41.73
CA PRO A 181 -25.76 -9.06 42.67
C PRO A 181 -25.89 -10.13 43.76
N GLU A 182 -26.43 -9.74 44.92
CA GLU A 182 -26.70 -10.67 46.01
C GLU A 182 -27.64 -11.81 45.56
N GLY A 183 -27.25 -13.07 45.84
CA GLY A 183 -28.00 -14.26 45.47
C GLY A 183 -27.75 -14.80 44.05
N ALA A 184 -26.92 -14.13 43.23
CA ALA A 184 -26.53 -14.67 41.93
C ALA A 184 -25.74 -15.99 42.08
N PRO A 185 -25.89 -16.95 41.15
CA PRO A 185 -25.12 -18.19 41.19
C PRO A 185 -23.63 -17.89 40.96
N VAL A 186 -22.78 -18.46 41.81
CA VAL A 186 -21.32 -18.33 41.72
C VAL A 186 -20.70 -19.73 41.61
N LEU A 187 -19.80 -19.90 40.64
CA LEU A 187 -19.06 -21.14 40.42
C LEU A 187 -18.20 -21.45 41.64
N ASP A 188 -18.33 -22.65 42.21
CA ASP A 188 -17.57 -23.10 43.39
C ASP A 188 -16.61 -24.27 43.10
N GLU A 189 -16.55 -24.73 41.84
CA GLU A 189 -15.64 -25.79 41.38
C GLU A 189 -14.20 -25.28 41.24
N VAL A 190 -13.36 -25.61 42.23
CA VAL A 190 -11.96 -25.17 42.31
C VAL A 190 -11.16 -25.39 41.02
N HIS A 191 -11.30 -26.53 40.36
CA HIS A 191 -10.54 -26.81 39.14
C HIS A 191 -10.89 -25.86 37.99
N LYS A 192 -12.15 -25.45 37.87
CA LYS A 192 -12.60 -24.51 36.83
C LYS A 192 -12.18 -23.08 37.19
N LEU A 193 -12.36 -22.68 38.45
CA LEU A 193 -11.92 -21.38 38.95
C LEU A 193 -10.40 -21.19 38.84
N GLU A 194 -9.61 -22.24 39.06
CA GLU A 194 -8.16 -22.20 38.88
C GLU A 194 -7.77 -21.94 37.41
N GLU A 195 -8.49 -22.52 36.43
CA GLU A 195 -8.25 -22.20 35.01
C GLU A 195 -8.66 -20.78 34.65
N ILE A 196 -9.74 -20.26 35.26
CA ILE A 196 -10.15 -18.86 35.11
C ILE A 196 -9.06 -17.94 35.66
N HIS A 197 -8.48 -18.25 36.83
CA HIS A 197 -7.41 -17.48 37.45
C HIS A 197 -6.19 -17.30 36.52
N ARG A 198 -5.90 -18.29 35.67
CA ARG A 198 -4.78 -18.19 34.72
C ARG A 198 -5.05 -17.23 33.56
N CYS A 199 -6.30 -16.89 33.31
CA CYS A 199 -6.70 -15.95 32.26
C CYS A 199 -6.54 -14.50 32.74
N PRO A 200 -6.49 -13.52 31.82
CA PRO A 200 -6.53 -12.11 32.17
C PRO A 200 -7.71 -11.80 33.11
N GLN A 201 -7.47 -10.99 34.15
CA GLN A 201 -8.51 -10.67 35.14
C GLN A 201 -9.76 -10.02 34.51
N SER A 202 -9.58 -9.28 33.41
CA SER A 202 -10.68 -8.72 32.60
C SER A 202 -11.68 -9.78 32.11
N ASP A 203 -11.24 -11.03 32.01
CA ASP A 203 -12.02 -12.11 31.44
C ASP A 203 -12.75 -12.97 32.48
N TRP A 204 -12.41 -12.82 33.76
CA TRP A 204 -12.91 -13.71 34.82
C TRP A 204 -14.43 -13.75 34.89
N VAL A 205 -15.09 -12.58 34.78
CA VAL A 205 -16.55 -12.46 34.92
C VAL A 205 -17.28 -13.13 33.75
N TRP A 206 -16.92 -12.82 32.51
CA TRP A 206 -17.62 -13.38 31.35
C TRP A 206 -17.34 -14.88 31.19
N LEU A 207 -16.12 -15.34 31.52
CA LEU A 207 -15.77 -16.74 31.45
C LEU A 207 -16.50 -17.55 32.51
N HIS A 208 -16.59 -17.04 33.75
CA HIS A 208 -17.44 -17.59 34.80
C HIS A 208 -18.89 -17.76 34.33
N ASP A 209 -19.47 -16.69 33.80
CA ASP A 209 -20.86 -16.68 33.32
C ASP A 209 -21.08 -17.73 32.23
N MET A 210 -20.13 -17.85 31.29
CA MET A 210 -20.18 -18.85 30.24
C MET A 210 -20.11 -20.27 30.80
N VAL A 211 -19.21 -20.52 31.77
CA VAL A 211 -19.06 -21.82 32.43
C VAL A 211 -20.35 -22.28 33.10
N ILE A 212 -21.05 -21.37 33.81
CA ILE A 212 -22.32 -21.70 34.46
C ILE A 212 -23.43 -21.88 33.43
N LYS A 213 -23.64 -20.89 32.55
CA LYS A 213 -24.78 -20.86 31.62
C LYS A 213 -24.77 -22.01 30.61
N GLN A 214 -23.57 -22.46 30.22
CA GLN A 214 -23.40 -23.56 29.26
C GLN A 214 -22.96 -24.87 29.90
N GLU A 215 -22.94 -24.94 31.24
CA GLU A 215 -22.57 -26.14 32.01
C GLU A 215 -21.26 -26.79 31.54
N LEU A 216 -20.23 -25.95 31.29
CA LEU A 216 -18.99 -26.41 30.64
C LEU A 216 -18.26 -27.47 31.47
N SER A 217 -17.78 -28.51 30.79
CA SER A 217 -16.95 -29.56 31.39
C SER A 217 -15.56 -29.03 31.76
N LYS A 218 -14.87 -29.70 32.70
CA LYS A 218 -13.49 -29.36 33.10
C LYS A 218 -12.55 -29.25 31.89
N ASN A 219 -12.65 -30.16 30.94
CA ASN A 219 -11.77 -30.18 29.77
C ASN A 219 -12.02 -28.98 28.84
N GLN A 220 -13.28 -28.60 28.62
CA GLN A 220 -13.62 -27.40 27.85
C GLN A 220 -13.08 -26.14 28.50
N VAL A 221 -13.17 -26.01 29.83
CA VAL A 221 -12.61 -24.84 30.54
C VAL A 221 -11.09 -24.78 30.40
N ILE A 222 -10.38 -25.92 30.48
CA ILE A 222 -8.94 -25.99 30.24
C ILE A 222 -8.60 -25.54 28.81
N GLU A 223 -9.30 -26.07 27.82
CA GLU A 223 -9.09 -25.77 26.40
C GLU A 223 -9.32 -24.28 26.11
N ILE A 224 -10.44 -23.72 26.56
CA ILE A 224 -10.74 -22.29 26.42
C ILE A 224 -9.66 -21.46 27.11
N SER A 225 -9.35 -21.77 28.37
CA SER A 225 -8.35 -21.05 29.16
C SER A 225 -6.99 -21.05 28.46
N GLN A 226 -6.52 -22.19 27.95
CA GLN A 226 -5.26 -22.28 27.21
C GLN A 226 -5.31 -21.44 25.93
N ALA A 227 -6.36 -21.58 25.13
CA ALA A 227 -6.51 -20.88 23.87
C ALA A 227 -6.49 -19.35 24.06
N ILE A 228 -7.24 -18.82 25.03
CA ILE A 228 -7.37 -17.37 25.22
C ILE A 228 -6.15 -16.73 25.89
N ARG A 229 -5.41 -17.47 26.74
CA ARG A 229 -4.17 -16.99 27.40
C ARG A 229 -3.06 -16.69 26.40
N GLU A 230 -3.03 -17.44 25.31
CA GLU A 230 -2.04 -17.28 24.25
C GLU A 230 -2.38 -16.12 23.30
N ILE A 231 -3.61 -15.57 23.35
CA ILE A 231 -3.99 -14.39 22.58
C ILE A 231 -3.57 -13.13 23.34
N ARG A 232 -2.30 -12.76 23.14
CA ARG A 232 -1.69 -11.57 23.74
C ARG A 232 -0.53 -11.08 22.86
N THR A 233 -0.11 -9.85 23.13
CA THR A 233 1.11 -9.23 22.59
C THR A 233 1.68 -8.32 23.67
N ASP A 234 3.00 -8.26 23.77
CA ASP A 234 3.70 -7.32 24.65
C ASP A 234 4.00 -5.99 23.94
N ASN A 235 3.78 -5.90 22.62
CA ASN A 235 3.98 -4.69 21.83
C ASN A 235 2.74 -3.77 21.96
N PRO A 236 2.86 -2.57 22.57
CA PRO A 236 1.72 -1.68 22.79
C PRO A 236 1.05 -1.20 21.48
N ALA A 237 1.82 -1.02 20.40
CA ALA A 237 1.29 -0.56 19.13
C ALA A 237 0.40 -1.63 18.48
N VAL A 238 0.83 -2.89 18.55
CA VAL A 238 0.05 -4.05 18.09
C VAL A 238 -1.13 -4.31 19.01
N TYR A 239 -0.96 -4.15 20.33
CA TYR A 239 -2.03 -4.35 21.31
C TYR A 239 -3.25 -3.48 20.98
N ASN A 240 -3.01 -2.22 20.64
CA ASN A 240 -4.06 -1.25 20.33
C ASN A 240 -4.79 -1.49 19.00
N LEU A 241 -4.39 -2.48 18.19
CA LEU A 241 -5.10 -2.87 16.97
C LEU A 241 -6.31 -3.78 17.24
N PHE A 242 -6.36 -4.41 18.41
CA PHE A 242 -7.30 -5.49 18.68
C PHE A 242 -8.17 -5.23 19.90
N ASP A 243 -9.44 -5.60 19.80
CA ASP A 243 -10.28 -5.83 20.98
C ASP A 243 -10.07 -7.26 21.47
N PHE A 244 -9.04 -7.44 22.29
CA PHE A 244 -8.67 -8.75 22.82
C PHE A 244 -9.80 -9.43 23.61
N THR A 245 -10.63 -8.66 24.32
CA THR A 245 -11.73 -9.22 25.10
C THR A 245 -12.74 -9.88 24.17
N ASN A 246 -13.14 -9.18 23.11
CA ASN A 246 -14.08 -9.70 22.13
C ASN A 246 -13.50 -10.91 21.37
N ILE A 247 -12.23 -10.88 20.98
CA ILE A 247 -11.55 -12.01 20.32
C ILE A 247 -11.53 -13.24 21.23
N ARG A 248 -11.17 -13.08 22.51
CA ARG A 248 -11.13 -14.21 23.46
C ARG A 248 -12.53 -14.77 23.73
N GLN A 249 -13.57 -13.93 23.78
CA GLN A 249 -14.96 -14.38 23.85
C GLN A 249 -15.43 -15.11 22.59
N GLU A 250 -15.01 -14.67 21.40
CA GLU A 250 -15.27 -15.37 20.14
C GLU A 250 -14.65 -16.76 20.15
N ILE A 251 -13.36 -16.87 20.47
CA ILE A 251 -12.64 -18.14 20.57
C ILE A 251 -13.32 -19.09 21.57
N ALA A 252 -13.71 -18.58 22.74
CA ALA A 252 -14.41 -19.38 23.73
C ALA A 252 -15.75 -19.93 23.19
N ARG A 253 -16.54 -19.09 22.50
CA ARG A 253 -17.81 -19.53 21.88
C ARG A 253 -17.60 -20.58 20.80
N ASP A 254 -16.58 -20.41 19.96
CA ASP A 254 -16.25 -21.35 18.89
C ASP A 254 -15.83 -22.72 19.45
N ILE A 255 -14.99 -22.76 20.48
CA ILE A 255 -14.60 -24.01 21.16
C ILE A 255 -15.83 -24.73 21.72
N VAL A 256 -16.76 -24.01 22.36
CA VAL A 256 -18.00 -24.59 22.88
C VAL A 256 -18.88 -25.16 21.76
N GLN A 257 -18.87 -24.54 20.58
CA GLN A 257 -19.55 -25.02 19.38
C GLN A 257 -18.81 -26.16 18.65
N GLY A 258 -17.65 -26.58 19.14
CA GLY A 258 -16.81 -27.61 18.52
C GLY A 258 -16.05 -27.14 17.27
N LYS A 259 -15.95 -25.82 17.05
CA LYS A 259 -15.10 -25.24 15.99
C LYS A 259 -13.68 -25.11 16.51
N THR A 260 -12.71 -25.45 15.65
CA THR A 260 -11.29 -25.38 15.96
C THR A 260 -10.57 -24.44 15.00
N GLY A 261 -9.39 -23.94 15.38
CA GLY A 261 -8.52 -23.12 14.52
C GLY A 261 -8.72 -21.60 14.61
N THR A 262 -9.80 -21.10 15.22
CA THR A 262 -10.00 -19.64 15.43
C THR A 262 -8.86 -19.04 16.24
N ALA A 263 -8.47 -19.69 17.34
CA ALA A 263 -7.35 -19.24 18.18
C ALA A 263 -6.03 -19.20 17.41
N ASP A 264 -5.70 -20.25 16.65
CA ASP A 264 -4.45 -20.32 15.90
C ASP A 264 -4.39 -19.29 14.77
N THR A 265 -5.54 -18.97 14.18
CA THR A 265 -5.67 -17.90 13.17
C THR A 265 -5.30 -16.54 13.78
N TYR A 266 -5.83 -16.21 14.96
CA TYR A 266 -5.49 -14.96 15.64
C TYR A 266 -4.03 -14.93 16.13
N LYS A 267 -3.49 -16.04 16.64
CA LYS A 267 -2.06 -16.13 17.02
C LYS A 267 -1.15 -15.86 15.84
N GLU A 268 -1.41 -16.50 14.70
CA GLU A 268 -0.63 -16.31 13.48
C GLU A 268 -0.76 -14.87 12.97
N LEU A 269 -1.96 -14.26 13.05
CA LEU A 269 -2.17 -12.87 12.66
C LEU A 269 -1.36 -11.91 13.53
N ILE A 270 -1.41 -12.05 14.86
CA ILE A 270 -0.63 -11.23 15.81
C ILE A 270 0.87 -11.39 15.51
N ARG A 271 1.35 -12.63 15.36
CA ARG A 271 2.75 -12.93 15.07
C ARG A 271 3.23 -12.28 13.77
N ILE A 272 2.43 -12.32 12.72
CA ILE A 272 2.76 -11.68 11.43
C ILE A 272 2.86 -10.16 11.62
N ILE A 273 1.90 -9.54 12.31
CA ILE A 273 1.91 -8.09 12.54
C ILE A 273 3.14 -7.68 13.35
N GLU A 274 3.46 -8.39 14.43
CA GLU A 274 4.65 -8.13 15.24
C GLU A 274 5.93 -8.28 14.41
N THR A 275 6.06 -9.38 13.68
CA THR A 275 7.25 -9.63 12.84
C THR A 275 7.39 -8.57 11.74
N SER A 276 6.30 -8.18 11.10
CA SER A 276 6.30 -7.11 10.09
C SER A 276 6.66 -5.76 10.70
N HIS A 277 6.05 -5.40 11.83
CA HIS A 277 6.33 -4.17 12.56
C HIS A 277 7.80 -4.07 12.98
N ASP A 278 8.36 -5.15 13.52
CA ASP A 278 9.73 -5.17 14.04
C ASP A 278 10.79 -5.10 12.93
N ASN A 279 10.46 -5.61 11.74
CA ASN A 279 11.33 -5.54 10.56
C ASN A 279 11.28 -4.20 9.82
N LEU A 280 10.34 -3.30 10.14
CA LEU A 280 10.31 -1.95 9.59
C LEU A 280 11.31 -1.05 10.33
N ASP A 281 11.98 -0.16 9.58
CA ASP A 281 12.77 0.90 10.18
C ASP A 281 11.86 1.85 10.95
N GLU A 282 12.29 2.29 12.12
CA GLU A 282 11.49 3.21 12.92
C GLU A 282 11.38 4.59 12.26
N LYS A 283 12.46 5.10 11.66
CA LYS A 283 12.48 6.40 11.00
C LYS A 283 13.21 6.30 9.67
N ILE A 284 12.63 6.88 8.63
CA ILE A 284 13.25 7.05 7.32
C ILE A 284 13.17 8.52 6.91
N GLU A 285 14.13 8.99 6.12
CA GLU A 285 13.99 10.23 5.35
C GLU A 285 13.37 9.90 3.99
N ALA A 286 12.16 10.39 3.76
CA ALA A 286 11.45 10.27 2.49
C ALA A 286 11.72 11.50 1.63
N TYR A 287 12.19 11.28 0.41
CA TYR A 287 12.54 12.31 -0.56
C TYR A 287 11.50 12.35 -1.69
N GLU A 288 11.03 13.54 -2.04
CA GLU A 288 10.12 13.76 -3.16
C GLU A 288 10.59 14.94 -4.01
N TYR A 289 10.48 14.82 -5.33
CA TYR A 289 10.78 15.92 -6.24
C TYR A 289 9.57 16.83 -6.41
N ASN A 290 9.71 18.08 -5.97
CA ASN A 290 8.70 19.11 -6.16
C ASN A 290 8.83 19.72 -7.56
N VAL A 291 7.94 19.31 -8.46
CA VAL A 291 7.93 19.73 -9.86
C VAL A 291 7.74 21.25 -10.01
N LEU A 292 7.00 21.90 -9.10
CA LEU A 292 6.69 23.33 -9.20
C LEU A 292 7.88 24.22 -8.84
N ASN A 293 8.65 23.81 -7.82
CA ASN A 293 9.77 24.57 -7.29
C ASN A 293 11.14 24.10 -7.78
N ASP A 294 11.19 23.04 -8.60
CA ASP A 294 12.41 22.41 -9.12
C ASP A 294 13.44 22.08 -8.02
N ASN A 295 12.96 21.50 -6.92
CA ASN A 295 13.80 21.06 -5.81
C ASN A 295 13.35 19.72 -5.26
N ILE A 296 14.27 19.02 -4.59
CA ILE A 296 13.96 17.81 -3.85
C ILE A 296 13.72 18.21 -2.39
N GLN A 297 12.57 17.81 -1.86
CA GLN A 297 12.19 18.01 -0.47
C GLN A 297 12.36 16.69 0.27
N SER A 298 12.59 16.76 1.57
CA SER A 298 12.62 15.59 2.44
C SER A 298 11.78 15.78 3.68
N GLU A 299 11.18 14.70 4.15
CA GLU A 299 10.47 14.62 5.42
C GLU A 299 10.86 13.35 6.19
N GLU A 300 10.83 13.43 7.52
CA GLU A 300 11.04 12.26 8.38
C GLU A 300 9.71 11.52 8.57
N ILE A 301 9.66 10.25 8.17
CA ILE A 301 8.48 9.39 8.31
C ILE A 301 8.80 8.24 9.27
N ASN A 302 7.90 7.97 10.21
CA ASN A 302 7.94 6.76 11.02
C ASN A 302 7.17 5.62 10.33
N LEU A 303 7.87 4.63 9.78
CA LEU A 303 7.22 3.53 9.05
C LEU A 303 6.43 2.59 9.96
N LYS A 304 6.85 2.43 11.23
CA LYS A 304 6.13 1.61 12.20
C LYS A 304 4.78 2.22 12.53
N ASP A 305 4.75 3.53 12.79
CA ASP A 305 3.50 4.28 13.02
C ASP A 305 2.62 4.30 11.77
N TRP A 306 3.22 4.53 10.60
CA TRP A 306 2.51 4.49 9.32
C TRP A 306 1.85 3.13 9.09
N PHE A 307 2.58 2.03 9.32
CA PHE A 307 2.07 0.66 9.18
C PHE A 307 0.90 0.40 10.12
N VAL A 308 1.05 0.70 11.42
CA VAL A 308 0.00 0.50 12.44
C VAL A 308 -1.25 1.33 12.12
N ASN A 309 -1.09 2.58 11.68
CA ASN A 309 -2.23 3.44 11.32
C ASN A 309 -2.97 2.94 10.07
N ASN A 310 -2.26 2.40 9.08
CA ASN A 310 -2.90 1.76 7.93
C ASN A 310 -3.69 0.51 8.34
N LEU A 311 -3.13 -0.33 9.23
CA LEU A 311 -3.86 -1.49 9.73
C LEU A 311 -5.14 -1.11 10.49
N LYS A 312 -5.13 -0.03 11.30
CA LYS A 312 -6.34 0.44 12.01
C LYS A 312 -7.50 0.75 11.06
N ALA A 313 -7.21 1.25 9.85
CA ALA A 313 -8.23 1.59 8.87
C ALA A 313 -8.88 0.36 8.19
N LEU A 314 -8.27 -0.83 8.33
CA LEU A 314 -8.65 -2.05 7.62
C LEU A 314 -9.47 -3.04 8.45
N ALA A 315 -9.90 -2.67 9.66
CA ALA A 315 -10.63 -3.57 10.56
C ALA A 315 -11.96 -4.07 9.95
N PRO A 316 -12.28 -5.38 10.00
CA PRO A 316 -11.52 -6.47 10.64
C PRO A 316 -10.27 -6.90 9.84
N LEU A 317 -9.17 -7.16 10.56
CA LEU A 317 -7.88 -7.48 9.97
C LEU A 317 -7.80 -8.93 9.46
N ALA A 318 -7.38 -9.11 8.21
CA ALA A 318 -7.01 -10.39 7.64
C ALA A 318 -5.51 -10.48 7.31
N LYS A 319 -4.96 -11.69 7.31
CA LYS A 319 -3.54 -11.97 7.02
C LYS A 319 -3.06 -11.32 5.71
N GLN A 320 -3.87 -11.39 4.65
CA GLN A 320 -3.50 -10.84 3.35
C GLN A 320 -3.33 -9.31 3.39
N GLN A 321 -4.24 -8.61 4.06
CA GLN A 321 -4.21 -7.15 4.22
C GLN A 321 -2.98 -6.70 5.00
N VAL A 322 -2.59 -7.45 6.04
CA VAL A 322 -1.37 -7.16 6.82
C VAL A 322 -0.11 -7.28 5.95
N LEU A 323 -0.02 -8.34 5.15
CA LEU A 323 1.12 -8.55 4.26
C LEU A 323 1.18 -7.50 3.15
N GLU A 324 0.04 -7.02 2.67
CA GLU A 324 -0.06 -5.94 1.69
C GLU A 324 0.40 -4.60 2.29
N ALA A 325 -0.14 -4.21 3.45
CA ALA A 325 0.31 -3.00 4.15
C ALA A 325 1.81 -3.02 4.49
N TYR A 326 2.36 -4.19 4.81
CA TYR A 326 3.81 -4.34 5.03
C TYR A 326 4.62 -4.14 3.74
N LYS A 327 4.14 -4.68 2.61
CA LYS A 327 4.76 -4.44 1.30
C LYS A 327 4.70 -2.96 0.92
N ASP A 328 3.58 -2.30 1.18
CA ASP A 328 3.40 -0.88 0.89
C ASP A 328 4.38 -0.01 1.71
N ALA A 329 4.58 -0.34 2.99
CA ALA A 329 5.59 0.33 3.82
C ALA A 329 7.01 0.15 3.26
N LEU A 330 7.36 -1.06 2.81
CA LEU A 330 8.65 -1.34 2.18
C LEU A 330 8.79 -0.64 0.82
N GLN A 331 7.70 -0.54 0.05
CA GLN A 331 7.68 0.17 -1.22
C GLN A 331 7.84 1.67 -0.99
N LEU A 332 7.16 2.25 0.00
CA LEU A 332 7.30 3.66 0.38
C LEU A 332 8.76 4.00 0.69
N LYS A 333 9.46 3.13 1.44
CA LYS A 333 10.91 3.30 1.70
C LYS A 333 11.74 3.32 0.41
N ARG A 334 11.41 2.47 -0.57
CA ARG A 334 12.15 2.37 -1.84
C ARG A 334 11.87 3.55 -2.77
N SER A 335 10.59 3.89 -2.95
CA SER A 335 10.15 4.94 -3.87
C SER A 335 10.51 6.33 -3.37
N SER A 336 10.57 6.53 -2.06
CA SER A 336 10.93 7.81 -1.43
C SER A 336 12.45 7.91 -1.19
N SER A 337 13.25 7.14 -1.90
CA SER A 337 14.71 7.23 -1.80
C SER A 337 15.22 8.46 -2.54
N LYS A 338 16.34 9.01 -2.06
CA LYS A 338 16.99 10.16 -2.69
C LYS A 338 17.32 9.90 -4.17
N ASP A 339 17.84 8.72 -4.49
CA ASP A 339 18.18 8.32 -5.86
C ASP A 339 16.97 8.34 -6.78
N GLU A 340 15.79 7.90 -6.30
CA GLU A 340 14.56 7.89 -7.10
C GLU A 340 14.01 9.30 -7.32
N ALA A 341 14.10 10.16 -6.30
CA ALA A 341 13.76 11.57 -6.41
C ALA A 341 14.69 12.29 -7.41
N GLU A 342 15.99 11.99 -7.42
CA GLU A 342 16.96 12.53 -8.38
C GLU A 342 16.67 12.07 -9.81
N ARG A 343 16.30 10.80 -10.03
CA ARG A 343 15.87 10.29 -11.35
C ARG A 343 14.61 11.00 -11.85
N THR A 344 13.64 11.18 -10.96
CA THR A 344 12.40 11.88 -11.28
C THR A 344 12.69 13.34 -11.66
N ALA A 345 13.53 14.03 -10.89
CA ALA A 345 13.98 15.38 -11.20
C ALA A 345 14.65 15.47 -12.58
N ALA A 346 15.56 14.54 -12.89
CA ALA A 346 16.23 14.48 -14.20
C ALA A 346 15.22 14.30 -15.35
N TYR A 347 14.26 13.39 -15.21
CA TYR A 347 13.21 13.17 -16.21
C TYR A 347 12.42 14.44 -16.53
N PHE A 348 11.98 15.18 -15.50
CA PHE A 348 11.20 16.41 -15.70
C PHE A 348 12.05 17.56 -16.25
N ARG A 349 13.31 17.69 -15.82
CA ARG A 349 14.25 18.68 -16.37
C ARG A 349 14.55 18.42 -17.83
N ASP A 350 14.79 17.17 -18.22
CA ASP A 350 15.02 16.80 -19.63
C ASP A 350 13.80 17.11 -20.50
N LYS A 351 12.59 16.82 -20.00
CA LYS A 351 11.34 17.15 -20.71
C LYS A 351 11.11 18.65 -20.84
N LYS A 352 11.44 19.44 -19.81
CA LYS A 352 11.38 20.91 -19.87
C LYS A 352 12.38 21.45 -20.89
N ASN A 353 13.64 20.98 -20.83
CA ASN A 353 14.70 21.36 -21.76
C ASN A 353 14.38 20.95 -23.21
N ALA A 354 13.65 19.85 -23.43
CA ALA A 354 13.21 19.44 -24.77
C ALA A 354 12.18 20.43 -25.34
N LYS A 355 11.16 20.80 -24.56
CA LYS A 355 10.18 21.81 -24.98
C LYS A 355 10.80 23.19 -25.23
N GLU A 356 11.71 23.61 -24.37
CA GLU A 356 12.43 24.89 -24.54
C GLU A 356 13.29 24.88 -25.81
N ARG A 357 13.94 23.76 -26.13
CA ARG A 357 14.70 23.59 -27.38
C ARG A 357 13.79 23.65 -28.61
N GLU A 358 12.66 22.94 -28.63
CA GLU A 358 11.70 22.99 -29.73
C GLU A 358 11.13 24.40 -29.95
N GLU A 359 10.80 25.11 -28.86
CA GLU A 359 10.30 26.49 -28.95
C GLU A 359 11.37 27.47 -29.42
N GLN A 360 12.61 27.30 -28.97
CA GLN A 360 13.74 28.10 -29.43
C GLN A 360 14.04 27.86 -30.92
N GLU A 361 14.01 26.61 -31.37
CA GLU A 361 14.17 26.27 -32.80
C GLU A 361 13.03 26.86 -33.65
N ARG A 362 11.79 26.87 -33.14
CA ARG A 362 10.65 27.53 -33.80
C ARG A 362 10.87 29.04 -33.94
N LEU A 363 11.28 29.70 -32.86
CA LEU A 363 11.56 31.14 -32.86
C LEU A 363 12.73 31.48 -33.80
N GLU A 364 13.79 30.68 -33.83
CA GLU A 364 14.91 30.84 -34.76
C GLU A 364 14.48 30.68 -36.23
N ARG A 365 13.56 29.75 -36.53
CA ARG A 365 12.95 29.61 -37.86
C ARG A 365 12.08 30.82 -38.21
N GLU A 366 11.18 31.25 -37.32
CA GLU A 366 10.32 32.42 -37.54
C GLU A 366 11.14 33.70 -37.76
N MET A 367 12.24 33.86 -37.01
CA MET A 367 13.16 34.99 -37.14
C MET A 367 14.12 34.90 -38.33
N ARG A 368 14.23 33.74 -39.00
CA ARG A 368 15.11 33.55 -40.16
C ARG A 368 14.72 34.53 -41.27
N GLN A 369 15.70 35.33 -41.70
CA GLN A 369 15.57 36.26 -42.82
C GLN A 369 16.45 35.78 -43.96
N ILE A 370 15.85 35.50 -45.12
CA ILE A 370 16.58 35.24 -46.37
C ILE A 370 16.85 36.60 -47.04
N LYS A 371 18.07 36.79 -47.55
CA LYS A 371 18.48 38.02 -48.24
C LYS A 371 18.72 37.77 -49.72
N GLU A 372 18.54 38.81 -50.52
CA GLU A 372 18.92 38.77 -51.93
C GLU A 372 20.42 38.49 -52.08
N GLY A 373 20.78 37.64 -53.04
CA GLY A 373 22.12 37.13 -53.29
C GLY A 373 22.48 35.85 -52.53
N GLU A 374 21.64 35.38 -51.61
CA GLU A 374 21.94 34.16 -50.84
C GLU A 374 21.61 32.87 -51.61
N TRP A 375 22.47 31.87 -51.47
CA TRP A 375 22.20 30.49 -51.87
C TRP A 375 21.81 29.64 -50.67
N TRP A 376 20.79 28.81 -50.86
CA TRP A 376 20.27 27.89 -49.87
C TRP A 376 20.27 26.48 -50.46
N GLN A 377 20.93 25.55 -49.77
CA GLN A 377 20.91 24.13 -50.09
C GLN A 377 19.75 23.47 -49.33
N LEU A 378 18.87 22.81 -50.09
CA LEU A 378 17.69 22.09 -49.62
C LEU A 378 17.90 20.62 -49.99
N GLY A 379 18.64 19.90 -49.16
CA GLY A 379 19.06 18.52 -49.45
C GLY A 379 20.01 18.50 -50.65
N GLU A 380 19.59 17.86 -51.75
CA GLU A 380 20.33 17.88 -53.01
C GLU A 380 20.00 19.11 -53.88
N HIS A 381 18.94 19.86 -53.55
CA HIS A 381 18.48 21.01 -54.33
C HIS A 381 19.15 22.32 -53.91
N TYR A 382 19.12 23.31 -54.80
CA TYR A 382 19.70 24.63 -54.56
C TYR A 382 18.73 25.73 -54.94
N LEU A 383 18.45 26.64 -53.99
CA LEU A 383 17.63 27.82 -54.15
C LEU A 383 18.51 29.08 -54.09
N PHE A 384 18.45 29.88 -55.13
CA PHE A 384 19.03 31.21 -55.17
C PHE A 384 17.95 32.26 -54.88
N CYS A 385 18.20 33.12 -53.89
CA CYS A 385 17.36 34.29 -53.62
C CYS A 385 17.82 35.45 -54.51
N GLY A 386 17.24 35.59 -55.70
CA GLY A 386 17.60 36.61 -56.67
C GLY A 386 16.95 36.38 -58.03
N ASP A 387 17.15 37.32 -58.94
CA ASP A 387 16.64 37.19 -60.31
C ASP A 387 17.44 36.13 -61.08
N GLY A 388 16.75 35.10 -61.59
CA GLY A 388 17.35 34.03 -62.38
C GLY A 388 18.08 34.51 -63.64
N ALA A 389 17.83 35.73 -64.13
CA ALA A 389 18.58 36.34 -65.23
C ALA A 389 19.96 36.90 -64.82
N GLN A 390 20.30 36.92 -63.53
CA GLN A 390 21.58 37.42 -63.06
C GLN A 390 22.74 36.48 -63.43
N PRO A 391 23.93 37.02 -63.77
CA PRO A 391 25.12 36.20 -64.07
C PRO A 391 25.56 35.31 -62.90
N GLU A 392 25.19 35.65 -61.68
CA GLU A 392 25.47 34.85 -60.49
C GLU A 392 24.71 33.52 -60.49
N PHE A 393 23.42 33.53 -60.87
CA PHE A 393 22.65 32.31 -61.02
C PHE A 393 23.25 31.41 -62.12
N TYR A 394 23.47 31.97 -63.30
CA TYR A 394 24.08 31.26 -64.44
C TYR A 394 25.43 30.59 -64.11
N ARG A 395 26.32 31.29 -63.38
CA ARG A 395 27.66 30.80 -63.07
C ARG A 395 27.69 29.63 -62.10
N ASN A 396 26.68 29.52 -61.24
CA ASN A 396 26.54 28.45 -60.24
C ASN A 396 25.63 27.30 -60.71
N LEU A 397 25.17 27.34 -61.97
CA LEU A 397 24.47 26.20 -62.56
C LEU A 397 25.48 25.17 -63.10
N PRO A 398 25.20 23.87 -62.94
CA PRO A 398 25.97 22.80 -63.55
C PRO A 398 26.19 22.98 -65.06
N GLU A 399 27.18 22.28 -65.64
CA GLU A 399 27.45 22.38 -67.08
C GLU A 399 26.30 21.85 -67.94
N PHE A 400 25.57 20.86 -67.42
CA PHE A 400 24.45 20.22 -68.12
C PHE A 400 23.18 20.26 -67.28
N VAL A 401 22.10 20.72 -67.91
CA VAL A 401 20.73 20.74 -67.37
C VAL A 401 19.83 20.00 -68.36
N SER A 402 19.00 19.08 -67.90
CA SER A 402 18.10 18.35 -68.81
C SER A 402 16.92 19.22 -69.23
N LEU A 403 16.32 19.91 -68.26
CA LEU A 403 15.16 20.77 -68.46
C LEU A 403 15.33 22.09 -67.69
N ALA A 404 15.23 23.21 -68.39
CA ALA A 404 15.00 24.51 -67.79
C ALA A 404 13.56 24.95 -68.01
N PHE A 405 12.84 25.20 -66.94
CA PHE A 405 11.49 25.75 -66.97
C PHE A 405 11.53 27.25 -66.71
N CYS A 406 10.79 28.00 -67.52
CA CYS A 406 10.64 29.44 -67.43
C CYS A 406 9.16 29.78 -67.44
N ASN A 407 8.64 30.17 -66.29
CA ASN A 407 7.37 30.86 -66.19
C ASN A 407 7.63 32.28 -65.65
N PRO A 408 8.00 33.23 -66.53
CA PRO A 408 8.30 34.58 -66.08
C PRO A 408 7.14 35.17 -65.26
N PRO A 409 7.44 36.00 -64.26
CA PRO A 409 6.45 36.53 -63.32
C PRO A 409 5.59 37.54 -64.07
N TYR A 410 4.54 37.04 -64.73
CA TYR A 410 3.64 37.89 -65.48
C TYR A 410 2.51 38.44 -64.62
N ILE A 411 2.31 37.97 -63.38
CA ILE A 411 1.21 38.42 -62.51
C ILE A 411 1.52 38.22 -61.02
N THR A 412 1.93 39.29 -60.33
CA THR A 412 1.41 39.61 -58.98
C THR A 412 1.04 41.10 -58.98
N GLU A 413 -0.27 41.38 -59.05
CA GLU A 413 -0.99 42.66 -58.83
C GLU A 413 -0.55 43.97 -59.53
N ILE A 414 0.52 44.00 -60.34
CA ILE A 414 0.90 45.17 -61.16
C ILE A 414 1.18 44.73 -62.59
N ALA A 415 0.24 44.03 -63.23
CA ALA A 415 0.29 43.79 -64.67
C ALA A 415 -0.44 44.92 -65.39
N ARG A 416 0.27 46.02 -65.60
CA ARG A 416 -0.14 47.05 -66.54
C ARG A 416 0.03 46.48 -67.96
N PRO A 417 -0.99 46.50 -68.84
CA PRO A 417 -0.92 45.98 -70.22
C PRO A 417 0.24 46.57 -71.06
N ASP A 418 0.80 47.70 -70.61
CA ASP A 418 1.88 48.48 -71.18
C ASP A 418 3.30 48.04 -70.76
N GLN A 419 3.46 47.12 -69.79
CA GLN A 419 4.78 46.74 -69.30
C GLN A 419 5.42 45.63 -70.16
N VAL A 420 6.43 46.02 -70.92
CA VAL A 420 7.24 45.12 -71.74
C VAL A 420 8.30 44.45 -70.87
N ILE A 421 8.24 43.13 -70.71
CA ILE A 421 9.34 42.37 -70.12
C ILE A 421 10.41 42.13 -71.19
N ALA A 422 11.63 42.63 -70.93
CA ALA A 422 12.78 42.37 -71.78
C ALA A 422 13.27 40.93 -71.54
N TRP A 423 13.14 40.08 -72.57
CA TRP A 423 13.64 38.72 -72.52
C TRP A 423 15.18 38.71 -72.41
N LYS A 424 15.71 38.04 -71.37
CA LYS A 424 17.16 37.97 -71.07
C LYS A 424 17.67 36.55 -70.84
N LEU A 425 16.84 35.54 -71.07
CA LEU A 425 17.09 34.15 -70.68
C LEU A 425 17.56 33.27 -71.84
N ASP A 426 17.91 33.86 -72.99
CA ASP A 426 18.45 33.11 -74.15
C ASP A 426 19.68 32.28 -73.78
N TRP A 427 20.43 32.68 -72.75
CA TRP A 427 21.59 31.93 -72.28
C TRP A 427 21.24 30.52 -71.78
N LEU A 428 19.99 30.26 -71.38
CA LEU A 428 19.55 28.93 -70.90
C LEU A 428 19.77 27.86 -71.96
N ILE A 429 19.65 28.20 -73.25
CA ILE A 429 19.88 27.25 -74.35
C ILE A 429 21.33 26.75 -74.45
N ASN A 430 22.25 27.40 -73.74
CA ASN A 430 23.65 26.99 -73.66
C ASN A 430 23.91 26.02 -72.50
N LYS A 431 22.98 25.90 -71.55
CA LYS A 431 23.09 25.04 -70.36
C LYS A 431 22.08 23.88 -70.38
N ALA A 432 20.87 24.15 -70.86
CA ALA A 432 19.77 23.21 -70.87
C ALA A 432 19.59 22.53 -72.23
N GLU A 433 19.35 21.22 -72.20
CA GLU A 433 18.99 20.45 -73.40
C GLU A 433 17.60 20.85 -73.91
N VAL A 434 16.64 21.05 -73.01
CA VAL A 434 15.30 21.59 -73.31
C VAL A 434 15.04 22.83 -72.46
N VAL A 435 14.63 23.92 -73.10
CA VAL A 435 14.09 25.11 -72.44
C VAL A 435 12.60 25.19 -72.71
N ALA A 436 11.80 25.14 -71.65
CA ALA A 436 10.35 25.17 -71.68
C ALA A 436 9.86 26.53 -71.16
N VAL A 437 9.18 27.31 -72.00
CA VAL A 437 8.74 28.67 -71.69
C VAL A 437 7.24 28.79 -71.82
N THR A 438 6.58 29.38 -70.81
CA THR A 438 5.13 29.70 -70.82
C THR A 438 4.89 31.20 -71.01
N PRO A 439 5.05 31.75 -72.23
CA PRO A 439 4.79 33.16 -72.47
C PRO A 439 3.27 33.45 -72.42
N PRO A 440 2.84 34.65 -71.98
CA PRO A 440 1.46 35.09 -72.10
C PRO A 440 1.06 35.13 -73.56
N LEU A 441 -0.19 34.74 -73.86
CA LEU A 441 -0.68 34.69 -75.24
C LEU A 441 -0.56 36.06 -75.94
N GLU A 442 -0.80 37.14 -75.21
CA GLU A 442 -0.66 38.52 -75.69
C GLU A 442 0.80 38.92 -76.01
N GLN A 443 1.79 38.29 -75.37
CA GLN A 443 3.22 38.57 -75.61
C GLN A 443 3.90 37.51 -76.49
N LEU A 444 3.23 36.41 -76.80
CA LEU A 444 3.80 35.26 -77.51
C LEU A 444 4.49 35.66 -78.82
N GLN A 445 3.82 36.44 -79.67
CA GLN A 445 4.39 36.87 -80.95
C GLN A 445 5.66 37.70 -80.76
N ARG A 446 5.67 38.58 -79.75
CA ARG A 446 6.84 39.42 -79.44
C ARG A 446 7.98 38.57 -78.90
N PHE A 447 7.68 37.68 -77.95
CA PHE A 447 8.65 36.75 -77.38
C PHE A 447 9.33 35.91 -78.46
N LEU A 448 8.55 35.24 -79.33
CA LEU A 448 9.09 34.43 -80.42
C LEU A 448 9.92 35.23 -81.44
N ARG A 449 9.65 36.53 -81.61
CA ARG A 449 10.46 37.42 -82.46
C ARG A 449 11.74 37.92 -81.78
N THR A 450 11.83 37.86 -80.45
CA THR A 450 12.93 38.44 -79.67
C THR A 450 13.92 37.37 -79.22
N THR A 451 13.43 36.17 -78.86
CA THR A 451 14.27 35.04 -78.45
C THR A 451 15.18 34.57 -79.60
N GLN A 452 16.43 34.29 -79.29
CA GLN A 452 17.37 33.64 -80.21
C GLN A 452 17.44 32.13 -80.02
N MET A 453 16.69 31.58 -79.05
CA MET A 453 16.66 30.13 -78.82
C MET A 453 16.01 29.41 -80.01
N PRO A 454 16.56 28.27 -80.48
CA PRO A 454 15.97 27.53 -81.59
C PRO A 454 14.66 26.88 -81.17
N TYR A 455 13.55 27.40 -81.67
CA TYR A 455 12.22 26.83 -81.46
C TYR A 455 12.13 25.43 -82.08
N LYS A 456 11.55 24.48 -81.35
CA LYS A 456 11.41 23.09 -81.80
C LYS A 456 9.97 22.60 -81.77
N TRP A 457 9.20 22.99 -80.76
CA TRP A 457 7.86 22.45 -80.57
C TRP A 457 7.00 23.36 -79.69
N SER A 458 5.70 23.14 -79.70
CA SER A 458 4.76 23.78 -78.78
C SER A 458 3.75 22.78 -78.26
N MET A 459 3.39 22.95 -77.00
CA MET A 459 2.33 22.18 -76.34
C MET A 459 1.27 23.15 -75.80
N SER A 460 0.09 22.62 -75.55
CA SER A 460 -0.99 23.37 -74.92
C SER A 460 -1.60 22.59 -73.75
N ALA A 461 -1.81 23.25 -72.63
CA ALA A 461 -2.45 22.66 -71.45
C ALA A 461 -3.74 23.40 -71.14
N HIS A 462 -4.86 22.69 -71.12
CA HIS A 462 -6.16 23.21 -70.70
C HIS A 462 -6.32 23.05 -69.19
N LEU A 463 -6.55 24.16 -68.48
CA LEU A 463 -6.80 24.15 -67.03
C LEU A 463 -8.29 23.88 -66.74
N ASN A 464 -8.58 22.79 -66.04
CA ASN A 464 -9.93 22.48 -65.61
C ASN A 464 -10.22 23.19 -64.27
N VAL A 465 -10.95 24.31 -64.30
CA VAL A 465 -11.27 25.12 -63.11
C VAL A 465 -12.59 24.64 -62.49
N LYS A 466 -12.62 24.45 -61.16
CA LYS A 466 -13.85 24.06 -60.43
C LYS A 466 -14.96 25.12 -60.60
N LYS A 467 -16.22 24.70 -60.74
CA LYS A 467 -17.41 25.57 -60.89
C LYS A 467 -17.51 26.59 -59.75
N GLY A 468 -17.43 27.88 -60.07
CA GLY A 468 -17.63 28.98 -59.11
C GLY A 468 -16.77 30.21 -59.43
N ASP A 469 -15.60 30.01 -60.01
CA ASP A 469 -14.80 31.08 -60.61
C ASP A 469 -15.31 31.39 -62.02
N SER A 470 -15.39 32.67 -62.35
CA SER A 470 -16.01 33.18 -63.59
C SER A 470 -15.30 32.68 -64.86
N GLY A 471 -15.77 31.55 -65.40
CA GLY A 471 -16.30 31.48 -66.77
C GLY A 471 -15.35 31.49 -67.97
N LEU A 472 -14.03 31.37 -67.82
CA LEU A 472 -13.11 31.10 -68.94
C LEU A 472 -12.01 30.14 -68.48
N GLY A 473 -12.07 28.87 -68.89
CA GLY A 473 -10.95 27.93 -68.73
C GLY A 473 -9.73 28.45 -69.48
N THR A 474 -8.60 28.60 -68.79
CA THR A 474 -7.40 29.23 -69.36
C THR A 474 -6.53 28.18 -70.03
N TRP A 475 -6.22 28.36 -71.31
CA TRP A 475 -5.20 27.59 -72.01
C TRP A 475 -3.81 28.15 -71.66
N ILE A 476 -2.89 27.28 -71.26
CA ILE A 476 -1.48 27.61 -71.14
C ILE A 476 -0.78 27.17 -72.42
N TYR A 477 -0.15 28.11 -73.10
CA TYR A 477 0.74 27.84 -74.22
C TYR A 477 2.15 27.60 -73.70
N LEU A 478 2.79 26.54 -74.19
CA LEU A 478 4.16 26.18 -73.84
C LEU A 478 5.00 26.09 -75.10
N ALA A 479 6.06 26.89 -75.18
CA ALA A 479 7.06 26.82 -76.24
C ALA A 479 8.29 26.03 -75.76
N LEU A 480 8.72 25.07 -76.57
CA LEU A 480 9.91 24.25 -76.32
C LEU A 480 11.02 24.64 -77.28
N PHE A 481 12.20 24.89 -76.71
CA PHE A 481 13.41 25.26 -77.42
C PHE A 481 14.51 24.24 -77.14
N SER A 482 15.28 23.89 -78.17
CA SER A 482 16.44 23.00 -78.03
C SER A 482 17.41 23.19 -79.20
N LYS A 483 18.70 22.94 -78.97
CA LYS A 483 19.69 22.83 -80.06
C LYS A 483 19.54 21.50 -80.84
N LYS A 484 18.97 20.47 -80.22
CA LYS A 484 18.73 19.15 -80.81
C LYS A 484 17.28 19.00 -81.27
N SER A 485 16.99 17.93 -82.01
CA SER A 485 15.60 17.50 -82.21
C SER A 485 15.03 17.01 -80.88
N ILE A 486 13.78 17.36 -80.59
CA ILE A 486 13.04 16.84 -79.44
C ILE A 486 12.36 15.55 -79.90
N ASP A 487 12.72 14.41 -79.30
CA ASP A 487 12.07 13.12 -79.54
C ASP A 487 11.02 12.89 -78.46
N ALA A 488 9.76 12.72 -78.86
CA ALA A 488 8.63 12.90 -77.97
C ALA A 488 8.20 11.61 -77.26
N LYS A 489 8.29 11.60 -75.92
CA LYS A 489 7.36 10.84 -75.06
C LYS A 489 6.15 11.68 -74.61
N ALA A 490 6.06 12.94 -75.06
CA ALA A 490 5.03 13.92 -74.67
C ALA A 490 3.90 14.03 -75.72
N ARG A 491 2.73 14.54 -75.32
CA ARG A 491 1.56 14.77 -76.21
C ARG A 491 1.37 16.25 -76.51
N ASP A 492 0.86 16.60 -77.69
CA ASP A 492 0.65 18.00 -78.13
C ASP A 492 -0.35 18.79 -77.26
N ALA A 493 -1.30 18.11 -76.61
CA ALA A 493 -2.31 18.72 -75.76
C ALA A 493 -2.61 17.89 -74.51
N TRP A 494 -2.86 18.57 -73.39
CA TRP A 494 -3.21 17.97 -72.09
C TRP A 494 -4.36 18.70 -71.41
N THR A 495 -5.09 17.99 -70.55
CA THR A 495 -6.00 18.61 -69.56
C THR A 495 -5.37 18.45 -68.19
N VAL A 496 -5.30 19.54 -67.43
CA VAL A 496 -4.75 19.56 -66.08
C VAL A 496 -5.91 19.79 -65.10
N ASP A 497 -6.12 18.82 -64.21
CA ASP A 497 -7.09 18.92 -63.14
C ASP A 497 -6.42 19.64 -61.96
N ASN A 498 -6.92 20.81 -61.60
CA ASN A 498 -6.27 21.67 -60.61
C ASN A 498 -6.25 20.99 -59.23
N SER A 499 -5.10 20.47 -58.83
CA SER A 499 -4.86 19.85 -57.52
C SER A 499 -4.40 20.90 -56.50
N ASP A 500 -5.33 21.23 -55.59
CA ASP A 500 -5.23 21.98 -54.33
C ASP A 500 -3.83 22.41 -53.83
N ILE A 501 -3.18 23.39 -54.47
CA ILE A 501 -2.10 24.17 -53.87
C ILE A 501 -2.35 25.65 -54.21
N GLN A 502 -2.71 26.44 -53.19
CA GLN A 502 -2.82 27.90 -53.30
C GLN A 502 -1.50 28.47 -53.85
N GLY A 503 -1.58 28.97 -55.08
CA GLY A 503 -0.50 29.64 -55.83
C GLY A 503 0.26 28.78 -56.85
N ASN A 504 -0.13 27.51 -57.07
CA ASN A 504 0.52 26.65 -58.06
C ASN A 504 -0.26 26.63 -59.37
N LYS A 505 0.10 27.51 -60.33
CA LYS A 505 -0.36 27.32 -61.71
C LYS A 505 0.40 26.13 -62.29
N THR A 506 -0.27 24.96 -62.30
CA THR A 506 0.04 23.79 -63.14
C THR A 506 1.11 22.80 -62.62
N TYR A 507 1.01 22.36 -61.36
CA TYR A 507 1.85 21.29 -60.79
C TYR A 507 1.96 20.06 -61.71
N ASP A 508 0.83 19.57 -62.25
CA ASP A 508 0.81 18.38 -63.09
C ASP A 508 1.46 18.61 -64.46
N LEU A 509 1.37 19.82 -65.01
CA LEU A 509 2.11 20.18 -66.23
C LEU A 509 3.62 20.16 -65.96
N LEU A 510 4.06 20.79 -64.88
CA LEU A 510 5.47 20.78 -64.48
C LEU A 510 5.98 19.36 -64.27
N LYS A 511 5.22 18.52 -63.56
CA LYS A 511 5.54 17.11 -63.35
C LYS A 511 5.62 16.33 -64.65
N HIS A 512 4.73 16.62 -65.61
CA HIS A 512 4.80 16.05 -66.95
C HIS A 512 6.07 16.48 -67.69
N LEU A 513 6.45 17.76 -67.64
CA LEU A 513 7.66 18.25 -68.30
C LEU A 513 8.92 17.62 -67.72
N VAL A 514 9.04 17.58 -66.38
CA VAL A 514 10.16 16.95 -65.69
C VAL A 514 10.27 15.48 -66.10
N THR A 515 9.16 14.74 -66.08
CA THR A 515 9.18 13.31 -66.43
C THR A 515 9.40 13.04 -67.93
N ALA A 516 8.99 13.94 -68.82
CA ALA A 516 9.17 13.80 -70.26
C ALA A 516 10.58 14.16 -70.74
N PHE A 517 11.21 15.17 -70.12
CA PHE A 517 12.45 15.79 -70.61
C PHE A 517 13.65 15.63 -69.68
N SER A 518 13.53 14.86 -68.58
CA SER A 518 14.66 14.53 -67.70
C SER A 518 14.56 13.10 -67.16
N ARG A 519 15.67 12.56 -66.67
CA ARG A 519 15.76 11.28 -65.96
C ARG A 519 16.01 11.49 -64.47
N GLU A 520 15.85 10.44 -63.69
CA GLU A 520 16.24 10.44 -62.28
C GLU A 520 17.73 10.82 -62.14
N GLN A 521 18.07 11.55 -61.09
CA GLN A 521 19.38 12.14 -60.80
C GLN A 521 19.84 13.23 -61.78
N GLU A 522 19.06 13.56 -62.82
CA GLU A 522 19.36 14.67 -63.69
C GLU A 522 18.88 16.01 -63.11
N ILE A 523 19.49 17.09 -63.60
CA ILE A 523 19.26 18.44 -63.11
C ILE A 523 18.13 19.11 -63.88
N VAL A 524 17.22 19.73 -63.12
CA VAL A 524 16.17 20.61 -63.63
C VAL A 524 16.36 22.01 -63.06
N VAL A 525 16.10 23.02 -63.87
CA VAL A 525 16.24 24.43 -63.49
C VAL A 525 14.86 25.10 -63.51
N ASP A 526 14.57 25.89 -62.48
CA ASP A 526 13.42 26.79 -62.44
C ASP A 526 13.90 28.22 -62.18
N VAL A 527 13.90 29.05 -63.22
CA VAL A 527 14.40 30.43 -63.09
C VAL A 527 13.40 31.38 -62.40
N TYR A 528 12.18 30.90 -62.11
CA TYR A 528 11.12 31.63 -61.42
C TYR A 528 10.37 30.69 -60.48
N ALA A 529 11.04 30.27 -59.40
CA ALA A 529 10.57 29.19 -58.54
C ALA A 529 9.25 29.47 -57.82
N GLY A 530 8.86 30.73 -57.62
CA GLY A 530 7.58 31.11 -57.03
C GLY A 530 7.37 30.50 -55.65
N LEU A 531 6.42 29.58 -55.51
CA LEU A 531 6.16 28.85 -54.26
C LEU A 531 6.90 27.50 -54.15
N GLY A 532 7.85 27.24 -55.05
CA GLY A 532 8.73 26.07 -54.99
C GLY A 532 8.15 24.79 -55.58
N ALA A 533 7.22 24.88 -56.53
CA ALA A 533 6.60 23.70 -57.14
C ALA A 533 7.63 22.75 -57.78
N MET A 534 8.64 23.30 -58.47
CA MET A 534 9.71 22.51 -59.08
C MET A 534 10.55 21.77 -58.03
N PHE A 535 10.83 22.37 -56.87
CA PHE A 535 11.57 21.71 -55.79
C PHE A 535 10.82 20.48 -55.29
N LYS A 536 9.51 20.61 -55.04
CA LYS A 536 8.68 19.48 -54.64
C LYS A 536 8.63 18.38 -55.69
N ILE A 537 8.46 18.75 -56.97
CA ILE A 537 8.41 17.78 -58.07
C ILE A 537 9.75 17.08 -58.22
N ALA A 538 10.86 17.81 -58.14
CA ALA A 538 12.19 17.24 -58.24
C ALA A 538 12.43 16.22 -57.12
N GLU A 539 12.10 16.54 -55.87
CA GLU A 539 12.16 15.59 -54.75
C GLU A 539 11.29 14.35 -55.01
N GLU A 540 10.01 14.51 -55.36
CA GLU A 540 9.08 13.39 -55.65
C GLU A 540 9.51 12.50 -56.82
N THR A 541 10.26 13.06 -57.76
CA THR A 541 10.68 12.37 -58.98
C THR A 541 12.17 12.01 -58.95
N GLY A 542 12.89 12.28 -57.87
CA GLY A 542 14.33 12.01 -57.75
C GLY A 542 15.20 12.80 -58.74
N ARG A 543 14.84 14.05 -59.08
CA ARG A 543 15.67 15.00 -59.85
C ARG A 543 16.32 16.01 -58.91
N ILE A 544 17.34 16.71 -59.39
CA ILE A 544 17.98 17.78 -58.64
C ILE A 544 17.50 19.14 -59.15
N CYS A 545 16.79 19.92 -58.32
CA CYS A 545 16.31 21.24 -58.68
C CYS A 545 17.31 22.35 -58.36
N TYR A 546 17.57 23.21 -59.35
CA TYR A 546 18.22 24.51 -59.18
C TYR A 546 17.21 25.61 -59.47
N GLY A 547 16.76 26.30 -58.43
CA GLY A 547 15.73 27.33 -58.53
C GLY A 547 16.26 28.74 -58.26
N ALA A 548 15.68 29.74 -58.91
CA ALA A 548 15.85 31.15 -58.56
C ALA A 548 14.50 31.77 -58.21
N GLU A 549 14.43 32.53 -57.12
CA GLU A 549 13.27 33.35 -56.77
C GLU A 549 13.73 34.71 -56.26
N SER A 550 13.18 35.77 -56.85
CA SER A 550 13.59 37.16 -56.58
C SER A 550 12.98 37.74 -55.30
N ASN A 551 11.86 37.21 -54.83
CA ASN A 551 11.21 37.66 -53.60
C ASN A 551 11.72 36.87 -52.39
N PRO A 552 12.46 37.50 -51.45
CA PRO A 552 13.00 36.78 -50.30
C PRO A 552 11.94 36.15 -49.38
N ALA A 553 10.72 36.69 -49.35
CA ALA A 553 9.62 36.08 -48.60
C ALA A 553 9.16 34.76 -49.22
N LEU A 554 9.11 34.68 -50.55
CA LEU A 554 8.81 33.44 -51.26
C LEU A 554 9.97 32.43 -51.12
N CYS A 555 11.23 32.88 -51.16
CA CYS A 555 12.36 31.99 -50.87
C CYS A 555 12.26 31.38 -49.47
N LYS A 556 11.89 32.17 -48.47
CA LYS A 556 11.69 31.69 -47.09
C LYS A 556 10.60 30.62 -47.05
N GLU A 557 9.48 30.88 -47.71
CA GLU A 557 8.38 29.91 -47.78
C GLU A 557 8.78 28.60 -48.49
N ILE A 558 9.59 28.66 -49.55
CA ILE A 558 10.14 27.47 -50.22
C ILE A 558 10.99 26.65 -49.23
N VAL A 559 11.90 27.32 -48.51
CA VAL A 559 12.79 26.69 -47.52
C VAL A 559 11.98 26.05 -46.40
N GLU A 560 11.03 26.77 -45.81
CA GLU A 560 10.20 26.27 -44.70
C GLU A 560 9.33 25.08 -45.14
N LYS A 561 8.68 25.16 -46.31
CA LYS A 561 7.90 24.04 -46.86
C LYS A 561 8.77 22.81 -47.11
N TRP A 562 9.99 22.98 -47.60
CA TRP A 562 10.90 21.88 -47.80
C TRP A 562 11.38 21.29 -46.47
N GLU A 563 11.77 22.10 -45.48
CA GLU A 563 12.18 21.61 -44.14
C GLU A 563 11.05 20.83 -43.46
N ASP A 564 9.81 21.32 -43.55
CA ASP A 564 8.64 20.67 -42.95
C ASP A 564 8.32 19.32 -43.63
N SER A 565 8.42 19.25 -44.96
CA SER A 565 8.12 18.01 -45.70
C SER A 565 9.24 16.97 -45.63
N SER A 566 10.51 17.39 -45.62
CA SER A 566 11.68 16.51 -45.62
C SER A 566 12.15 16.11 -44.21
N GLN A 567 11.72 16.85 -43.18
CA GLN A 567 12.25 16.74 -41.81
C GLN A 567 13.78 16.99 -41.72
N GLN A 568 14.35 17.70 -42.72
CA GLN A 568 15.76 18.11 -42.77
C GLN A 568 15.88 19.64 -42.60
N LYS A 569 17.12 20.14 -42.39
CA LYS A 569 17.40 21.59 -42.26
C LYS A 569 18.11 22.10 -43.51
N ALA A 570 17.61 23.21 -44.07
CA ALA A 570 18.25 23.89 -45.19
C ALA A 570 19.49 24.65 -44.71
N ILE A 571 20.50 24.73 -45.56
CA ILE A 571 21.80 25.31 -45.20
C ILE A 571 22.07 26.50 -46.13
N ARG A 572 22.36 27.67 -45.56
CA ARG A 572 22.90 28.78 -46.36
C ARG A 572 24.31 28.43 -46.81
N VAL A 573 24.55 28.46 -48.12
CA VAL A 573 25.86 28.17 -48.71
C VAL A 573 26.41 29.43 -49.36
N ASP A 574 27.71 29.68 -49.19
CA ASP A 574 28.37 30.86 -49.77
C ASP A 574 28.61 30.70 -51.29
N ARG A 575 28.57 29.45 -51.78
CA ARG A 575 28.66 29.07 -53.19
C ARG A 575 28.14 27.64 -53.39
N VAL A 576 27.62 27.33 -54.57
CA VAL A 576 27.31 25.95 -54.95
C VAL A 576 28.62 25.24 -55.27
N ILE A 577 28.87 24.08 -54.65
CA ILE A 577 30.01 23.22 -54.96
C ILE A 577 29.48 22.08 -55.85
N HIS A 578 29.99 22.00 -57.09
CA HIS A 578 29.64 20.94 -58.04
C HIS A 578 30.53 19.72 -57.89
#